data_AF-A0A098TH89-F1
#
_entry.id   AF-A0A098TH89-F1
#
_cell.length_a   1.000
_cell.length_b   1.000
_cell.length_c   1.000
_cell.angle_alpha   90.00
_cell.angle_beta   90.00
_cell.angle_gamma   90.00
#
_symmetry.space_group_name_H-M   'P 1'
#
loop_
_entity.id
_entity.type
_entity.pdbx_description
1 polymer ?
#
loop_
_entity_poly.entity_id
_entity_poly.type
_entity_poly.pdbx_seq_one_letter_code
_entity_poly.pdbx_strand_id
1 'polypeptide(L)'
;MEPSGLYDWKDSEIQNRIEKYGYRYEEFGVYQRKFLIRRSEYDDGAANINGKIIDLDWRATESRMRYLSPYNLVIAAFANPLSNPAFDKTFEQIMNDILMGKASVEDLSRAVLDLPKRSFS
;
A
#
# COMPACT_ATOMS: atom_id res chain seq x y z
N MET A 1 10.75 -4.17 -7.76
CA MET A 1 9.72 -4.68 -8.71
C MET A 1 9.55 -3.62 -9.76
N GLU A 2 9.42 -4.01 -11.03
CA GLU A 2 9.27 -3.04 -12.12
C GLU A 2 7.87 -2.40 -12.14
N PRO A 3 7.75 -1.11 -12.52
CA PRO A 3 6.46 -0.44 -12.69
C PRO A 3 5.60 -1.12 -13.76
N SER A 4 4.27 -0.99 -13.63
CA SER A 4 3.29 -1.47 -14.62
C SER A 4 3.38 -0.79 -15.99
N GLY A 5 4.01 0.39 -16.06
CA GLY A 5 4.04 1.25 -17.25
C GLY A 5 2.75 2.05 -17.48
N LEU A 6 1.75 1.97 -16.59
CA LEU A 6 0.52 2.77 -16.70
C LEU A 6 0.70 4.25 -16.36
N TYR A 7 1.71 4.56 -15.56
CA TYR A 7 1.93 5.87 -14.96
C TYR A 7 3.34 6.37 -15.27
N ASP A 8 3.42 7.55 -15.88
CA ASP A 8 4.67 8.25 -16.20
C ASP A 8 5.09 9.13 -15.02
N TRP A 9 5.59 8.50 -13.96
CA TRP A 9 6.09 9.22 -12.78
C TRP A 9 7.44 9.87 -13.07
N LYS A 10 7.61 11.12 -12.67
CA LYS A 10 8.92 11.79 -12.64
C LYS A 10 9.73 11.34 -11.42
N ASP A 11 11.06 11.33 -11.53
CA ASP A 11 11.95 10.98 -10.42
C ASP A 11 11.71 11.83 -9.16
N SER A 12 11.37 13.10 -9.31
CA SER A 12 11.02 13.97 -8.19
C SER A 12 9.72 13.57 -7.49
N GLU A 13 8.73 13.05 -8.21
CA GLU A 13 7.48 12.54 -7.63
C GLU A 13 7.70 11.22 -6.91
N ILE A 14 8.56 10.37 -7.48
CA ILE A 14 9.01 9.13 -6.86
C ILE A 14 9.67 9.43 -5.53
N GLN A 15 10.60 10.38 -5.51
CA GLN A 15 11.36 10.64 -4.31
C GLN A 15 10.56 11.33 -3.21
N ASN A 16 9.68 12.26 -3.56
CA ASN A 16 8.75 12.86 -2.62
C ASN A 16 7.85 11.79 -1.95
N ARG A 17 7.37 10.80 -2.71
CA ARG A 17 6.59 9.69 -2.14
C ARG A 17 7.40 8.85 -1.15
N ILE A 18 8.65 8.52 -1.48
CA ILE A 18 9.52 7.76 -0.58
C ILE A 18 9.84 8.57 0.68
N GLU A 19 10.12 9.86 0.55
CA GLU A 19 10.37 10.75 1.69
C GLU A 19 9.14 10.91 2.59
N LYS A 20 7.95 11.00 2.00
CA LYS A 20 6.70 11.21 2.73
C LYS A 20 6.15 9.94 3.38
N TYR A 21 6.17 8.82 2.67
CA TYR A 21 5.51 7.57 3.09
C TYR A 21 6.48 6.46 3.48
N GLY A 22 7.78 6.61 3.23
CA GLY A 22 8.79 5.55 3.42
C GLY A 22 8.81 4.51 2.28
N TYR A 23 7.84 4.54 1.38
CA TYR A 23 7.73 3.59 0.28
C TYR A 23 7.03 4.19 -0.96
N ARG A 24 7.16 3.48 -2.08
CA ARG A 24 6.45 3.74 -3.33
C ARG A 24 5.55 2.56 -3.66
N TYR A 25 4.33 2.86 -4.08
CA TYR A 25 3.41 1.87 -4.64
C TYR A 25 2.70 2.41 -5.89
N GLU A 26 2.15 1.50 -6.67
CA GLU A 26 1.19 1.77 -7.74
C GLU A 26 -0.11 1.00 -7.48
N GLU A 27 -1.23 1.60 -7.87
CA GLU A 27 -2.55 0.98 -7.80
C GLU A 27 -3.18 1.04 -9.19
N PHE A 28 -3.76 -0.05 -9.66
CA PHE A 28 -4.34 -0.14 -11.00
C PHE A 28 -5.34 -1.30 -11.09
N GLY A 29 -6.21 -1.25 -12.10
CA GLY A 29 -7.12 -2.35 -12.42
C GLY A 29 -6.52 -3.30 -13.46
N VAL A 30 -6.96 -4.55 -13.43
CA VAL A 30 -6.73 -5.54 -14.49
C VAL A 30 -8.07 -6.03 -15.01
N TYR A 31 -8.43 -5.59 -16.21
CA TYR A 31 -9.67 -5.99 -16.88
C TYR A 31 -9.45 -7.23 -17.76
N GLN A 32 -10.35 -8.21 -17.60
CA GLN A 32 -10.33 -9.51 -18.27
C GLN A 32 -8.97 -10.23 -18.18
N ARG A 33 -8.25 -10.03 -17.06
CA ARG A 33 -6.90 -10.56 -16.82
C ARG A 33 -5.85 -10.14 -17.86
N LYS A 34 -6.14 -9.14 -18.69
CA LYS A 34 -5.33 -8.78 -19.86
C LYS A 34 -4.98 -7.30 -19.92
N PHE A 35 -5.97 -6.43 -19.71
CA PHE A 35 -5.80 -5.00 -19.90
C PHE A 35 -5.51 -4.32 -18.57
N LEU A 36 -4.36 -3.64 -18.50
CA LEU A 36 -4.08 -2.75 -17.39
C LEU A 36 -4.87 -1.47 -17.59
N ILE A 37 -5.59 -1.03 -16.57
CA ILE A 37 -6.36 0.21 -16.55
C ILE A 37 -5.96 1.05 -15.35
N ARG A 38 -6.03 2.37 -15.48
CA ARG A 38 -5.70 3.29 -14.37
C ARG A 38 -6.68 3.12 -13.23
N ARG A 39 -6.24 3.50 -12.02
CA ARG A 39 -7.10 3.47 -10.83
C ARG A 39 -8.37 4.30 -11.01
N SER A 40 -8.25 5.45 -11.70
CA SER A 40 -9.37 6.32 -12.03
C SER A 40 -10.37 5.65 -12.99
N GLU A 41 -9.89 4.94 -14.02
CA GLU A 41 -10.75 4.21 -14.95
C GLU A 41 -11.50 3.07 -14.25
N TYR A 42 -10.85 2.40 -13.29
CA TYR A 42 -11.51 1.42 -12.44
C TYR A 42 -12.63 2.06 -11.60
N ASP A 43 -12.37 3.22 -10.97
CA ASP A 43 -13.37 3.93 -10.16
C ASP A 43 -14.56 4.43 -10.99
N ASP A 44 -14.28 4.92 -12.19
CA ASP A 44 -15.30 5.44 -13.12
C ASP A 44 -16.16 4.30 -13.72
N GLY A 45 -15.69 3.05 -13.62
CA GLY A 45 -16.36 1.89 -14.22
C GLY A 45 -16.24 1.83 -15.75
N ALA A 46 -15.35 2.63 -16.34
CA ALA A 46 -15.11 2.66 -17.78
C ALA A 46 -13.63 2.96 -18.07
N ALA A 47 -13.08 2.36 -19.13
CA ALA A 47 -11.67 2.53 -19.49
C ALA A 47 -11.47 2.75 -20.99
N ASN A 48 -10.38 3.44 -21.36
CA ASN A 48 -9.93 3.53 -22.75
C ASN A 48 -9.03 2.35 -23.10
N ILE A 49 -9.57 1.37 -23.82
CA ILE A 49 -8.86 0.18 -24.27
C ILE A 49 -8.73 0.22 -25.79
N ASN A 50 -7.49 0.26 -26.28
CA ASN A 50 -7.17 0.34 -27.70
C ASN A 50 -7.90 1.50 -28.43
N GLY A 51 -8.01 2.67 -27.77
CA GLY A 51 -8.63 3.86 -28.35
C GLY A 51 -10.16 3.88 -28.26
N LYS A 52 -10.78 2.93 -27.54
CA LYS A 52 -12.24 2.87 -27.35
C LYS A 52 -12.58 2.91 -25.88
N ILE A 53 -13.60 3.70 -25.55
CA ILE A 53 -14.20 3.68 -24.21
C ILE A 53 -15.06 2.43 -24.08
N ILE A 54 -14.84 1.65 -23.04
CA ILE A 54 -15.54 0.39 -22.76
C ILE A 54 -16.01 0.43 -21.30
N ASP A 55 -17.28 0.09 -21.06
CA ASP A 55 -17.81 -0.13 -19.72
C ASP A 55 -17.20 -1.42 -19.12
N LEU A 56 -16.73 -1.32 -17.88
CA LEU A 56 -16.05 -2.40 -17.19
C LEU A 56 -17.06 -3.34 -16.53
N ASP A 57 -16.97 -4.63 -16.84
CA ASP A 57 -17.59 -5.66 -16.00
C ASP A 57 -16.76 -5.84 -14.73
N TRP A 58 -17.31 -5.44 -13.58
CA TRP A 58 -16.66 -5.56 -12.28
C TRP A 58 -16.28 -7.00 -11.94
N ARG A 59 -17.00 -8.01 -12.45
CA ARG A 59 -16.66 -9.45 -12.24
C ARG A 59 -15.40 -9.86 -12.99
N ALA A 60 -15.08 -9.13 -14.05
CA ALA A 60 -13.89 -9.33 -14.86
C ALA A 60 -12.79 -8.30 -14.54
N THR A 61 -12.95 -7.47 -13.50
CA THR A 61 -12.02 -6.39 -13.17
C THR A 61 -11.44 -6.57 -11.78
N GLU A 62 -10.14 -6.80 -11.71
CA GLU A 62 -9.41 -6.97 -10.44
C GLU A 62 -8.70 -5.66 -10.08
N SER A 63 -8.88 -5.13 -8.87
CA SER A 63 -8.01 -4.07 -8.35
C SER A 63 -6.70 -4.68 -7.84
N ARG A 64 -5.58 -4.04 -8.14
CA ARG A 64 -4.23 -4.46 -7.72
C ARG A 64 -3.46 -3.29 -7.16
N MET A 65 -2.74 -3.57 -6.08
CA MET A 65 -1.73 -2.67 -5.51
C MET A 65 -0.37 -3.37 -5.50
N ARG A 66 0.68 -2.63 -5.84
CA ARG A 66 2.04 -3.15 -5.98
C ARG A 66 3.05 -2.17 -5.38
N TYR A 67 3.89 -2.66 -4.47
CA TYR A 67 4.99 -1.89 -3.91
C TYR A 67 6.21 -1.93 -4.83
N LEU A 68 6.69 -0.75 -5.24
CA LEU A 68 7.81 -0.58 -6.17
C LEU A 68 9.14 -0.33 -5.44
N SER A 69 9.09 0.01 -4.16
CA SER A 69 10.24 0.07 -3.24
C SER A 69 10.21 -1.10 -2.25
N PRO A 70 11.28 -1.29 -1.45
CA PRO A 70 11.19 -2.11 -0.24
C PRO A 70 9.98 -1.70 0.61
N TYR A 71 9.34 -2.68 1.23
CA TYR A 71 8.19 -2.51 2.11
C TYR A 71 8.24 -3.60 3.19
N ASN A 72 7.52 -3.37 4.27
CA ASN A 72 7.30 -4.33 5.35
C ASN A 72 5.80 -4.51 5.58
N LEU A 73 5.43 -5.67 6.10
CA LEU A 73 4.05 -6.05 6.36
C LEU A 73 3.98 -6.76 7.71
N VAL A 74 3.05 -6.34 8.56
CA VAL A 74 2.71 -7.04 9.79
C VAL A 74 1.34 -7.66 9.62
N ILE A 75 1.27 -8.99 9.77
CA ILE A 75 0.02 -9.72 9.81
C ILE A 75 -0.29 -10.00 11.28
N ALA A 76 -1.43 -9.49 11.75
CA ALA A 76 -1.86 -9.66 13.13
C ALA A 76 -3.35 -10.03 13.19
N ALA A 77 -3.73 -10.76 14.25
CA ALA A 77 -5.13 -11.15 14.47
C ALA A 77 -6.04 -9.92 14.67
N PHE A 78 -7.34 -10.08 14.41
CA PHE A 78 -8.32 -9.06 14.76
C PHE A 78 -8.24 -8.75 16.27
N ALA A 79 -8.44 -7.48 16.64
CA ALA A 79 -8.39 -7.02 18.04
C ALA A 79 -7.02 -7.15 18.75
N ASN A 80 -5.91 -7.16 18.01
CA ASN A 80 -4.56 -7.19 18.58
C ASN A 80 -4.12 -5.81 19.14
N PRO A 81 -3.04 -5.72 19.95
CA PRO A 81 -2.57 -4.46 20.52
C PRO A 81 -2.22 -3.36 19.49
N LEU A 82 -1.80 -3.73 18.27
CA LEU A 82 -1.55 -2.78 17.18
C LEU A 82 -2.83 -2.12 16.67
N SER A 83 -4.00 -2.69 16.94
CA SER A 83 -5.30 -2.05 16.66
C SER A 83 -5.59 -0.98 17.73
N ASN A 84 -4.71 0.01 17.82
CA ASN A 84 -4.74 1.11 18.78
C ASN A 84 -4.40 2.42 18.06
N PRO A 85 -5.40 3.29 17.80
CA PRO A 85 -5.18 4.56 17.09
C PRO A 85 -4.14 5.48 17.72
N ALA A 86 -3.92 5.38 19.04
CA ALA A 86 -2.89 6.17 19.71
C ALA A 86 -1.46 5.71 19.37
N PHE A 87 -1.30 4.48 18.87
CA PHE A 87 -0.01 3.89 18.49
C PHE A 87 0.29 3.98 16.99
N ASP A 88 -0.72 4.25 16.13
CA ASP A 88 -0.58 4.24 14.68
C ASP A 88 0.63 5.05 14.17
N LYS A 89 0.81 6.27 14.68
CA LYS A 89 1.94 7.13 14.29
C LYS A 89 3.30 6.54 14.69
N THR A 90 3.39 5.96 15.89
CA THR A 90 4.63 5.33 16.37
C THR A 90 4.91 4.05 15.58
N PHE A 91 3.87 3.26 15.30
CA PHE A 91 3.97 2.07 14.47
C PHE A 91 4.48 2.41 13.06
N GLU A 92 3.87 3.40 12.39
CA GLU A 92 4.28 3.86 11.07
C GLU A 92 5.74 4.33 11.07
N GLN A 93 6.14 5.11 12.07
CA GLN A 93 7.52 5.59 12.20
C GLN A 93 8.51 4.43 12.33
N ILE A 94 8.27 3.48 13.23
CA ILE A 94 9.16 2.32 13.43
C ILE A 94 9.24 1.47 12.15
N MET A 95 8.11 1.23 11.49
CA MET A 95 8.05 0.48 10.24
C MET A 95 8.87 1.18 9.15
N ASN A 96 8.77 2.50 9.00
CA ASN A 96 9.58 3.26 8.06
C ASN A 96 11.08 3.25 8.43
N ASP A 97 11.41 3.36 9.71
CA ASP A 97 12.79 3.30 10.18
C ASP A 97 13.43 1.92 9.95
N ILE A 98 12.66 0.84 10.04
CA ILE A 98 13.12 -0.51 9.65
C ILE A 98 13.49 -0.56 8.17
N LEU A 99 12.69 0.04 7.29
CA LEU A 99 13.00 0.09 5.84
C LEU A 99 14.26 0.92 5.55
N MET A 100 14.54 1.92 6.38
CA MET A 100 15.74 2.74 6.29
C MET A 100 16.96 2.14 7.01
N GLY A 101 16.82 0.99 7.67
CA GLY A 101 17.88 0.38 8.48
C GLY A 101 18.23 1.15 9.77
N LYS A 102 17.31 2.01 10.25
CA LYS A 102 17.45 2.83 11.47
C LYS A 102 16.84 2.17 12.71
N ALA A 103 15.98 1.18 12.52
CA ALA A 103 15.34 0.40 13.57
C ALA A 103 15.34 -1.10 13.19
N SER A 104 15.04 -1.96 14.16
CA SER A 104 14.92 -3.41 13.97
C SER A 104 13.53 -3.93 14.33
N VAL A 105 13.29 -5.21 14.02
CA VAL A 105 12.04 -5.90 14.40
C VAL A 105 11.91 -5.99 15.93
N GLU A 106 13.03 -6.04 16.65
CA GLU A 106 13.06 -6.03 18.12
C GLU A 106 12.59 -4.68 18.69
N ASP A 107 12.88 -3.56 18.01
CA ASP A 107 12.34 -2.24 18.39
C ASP A 107 10.82 -2.22 18.30
N LEU A 108 10.27 -2.74 17.19
CA LEU A 108 8.82 -2.90 17.03
C LEU A 108 8.24 -3.81 18.12
N SER A 109 8.86 -4.96 18.36
CA SER A 109 8.40 -5.93 19.38
C SER A 109 8.31 -5.28 20.77
N ARG A 110 9.34 -4.52 21.18
CA ARG A 110 9.34 -3.78 22.44
C ARG A 110 8.20 -2.76 22.51
N ALA A 111 8.05 -1.94 21.47
CA ALA A 111 7.01 -0.93 21.42
C ALA A 111 5.59 -1.55 21.51
N VAL A 112 5.37 -2.73 20.92
CA VAL A 112 4.11 -3.46 21.00
C VAL A 112 3.86 -4.06 22.39
N LEU A 113 4.91 -4.58 23.05
CA LEU A 113 4.80 -5.15 24.40
C LEU A 113 4.49 -4.09 25.46
N ASP A 114 4.88 -2.83 25.23
CA ASP A 114 4.58 -1.70 26.10
C ASP A 114 3.13 -1.18 25.96
N LEU A 115 2.39 -1.64 24.94
CA LEU A 115 0.99 -1.27 24.77
C LEU A 115 0.11 -1.89 25.86
N PRO A 116 -0.94 -1.18 26.32
CA PRO A 116 -1.86 -1.73 27.30
C PRO A 116 -2.48 -3.02 26.75
N LYS A 117 -2.39 -4.09 27.54
CA LYS A 117 -3.12 -5.32 27.24
C LYS A 117 -4.61 -5.00 27.25
N ARG A 118 -5.34 -5.41 26.21
CA ARG A 118 -6.80 -5.29 26.21
C ARG A 118 -7.34 -6.09 27.40
N SER A 119 -7.92 -5.38 28.37
CA SER A 119 -8.76 -5.99 29.38
C SER A 119 -10.10 -6.31 28.72
N PHE A 120 -10.46 -7.59 28.63
CA PHE A 120 -11.81 -7.97 28.28
C PHE A 120 -12.71 -7.59 29.47
N SER A 121 -13.55 -6.55 29.28
CA SER A 121 -14.65 -6.20 30.17
C SER A 121 -15.96 -6.78 29.61
#